data_AF-A0A522R2Z0-F1
#
_entry.id   AF-A0A522R2Z0-F1
#
_cell.length_a   1.000
_cell.length_b   1.000
_cell.length_c   1.000
_cell.angle_alpha   90.00
_cell.angle_beta   90.00
_cell.angle_gamma   90.00
#
_symmetry.space_group_name_H-M   'P 1'
#
loop_
_entity.id
_entity.type
_entity.pdbx_description
1 polymer ?
#
loop_
_entity_poly.entity_id
_entity_poly.type
_entity_poly.pdbx_seq_one_letter_code
_entity_poly.pdbx_strand_id
1 'polypeptide(L)'
;MLGFLWLLRGALRPGALAGRDFTLVQRLLTEPRVLVDYLHWTLLPNPMVLSLYHDEIVKSTGLLTPWTTFGSVVLLFALIVIAMWIRKHRPLVALGIFWFFAAQLLTATIIPLELVYEQRMYFASIGVLLAAGALLVGLRWKIALPILRGFVVAVALLWFAIATNLRAQEWSNPLRLAIAEANRHPESARAVYEAGRLLLIASNYEPGKALDASWKYLRQAAAIPGASALPDQAMIMIADHQQHGDDAVYWESMIHKLRDQPTRQEDISALISLTNCYGAGICKFDVADLRRAYEAALSRPHPIARLDGAYADFQRDILHDDMQAEVYLARAVAGEPSESAYRVDLAALYARHGQTEKALEQIDALRRMNLAGRLDKQIAVLEGLAEQGKTSTRQ
;
A
#
# COMPACT_ATOMS: atom_id res chain seq x y z
N MET A 1 6.07 -19.61 -19.87
CA MET A 1 6.01 -18.45 -20.79
C MET A 1 4.63 -17.79 -20.84
N LEU A 2 3.52 -18.54 -21.00
CA LEU A 2 2.16 -17.97 -21.03
C LEU A 2 1.78 -17.16 -19.78
N GLY A 3 2.07 -17.66 -18.57
CA GLY A 3 1.81 -16.93 -17.32
C GLY A 3 2.62 -15.63 -17.19
N PHE A 4 3.87 -15.62 -17.67
CA PHE A 4 4.71 -14.41 -17.67
C PHE A 4 4.17 -13.36 -18.65
N LEU A 5 3.75 -13.77 -19.86
CA LEU A 5 3.13 -12.87 -20.83
C LEU A 5 1.81 -12.29 -20.32
N TRP A 6 1.02 -13.07 -19.58
CA TRP A 6 -0.20 -12.61 -18.93
C TRP A 6 0.07 -11.58 -17.84
N LEU A 7 1.05 -11.83 -16.95
CA LEU A 7 1.48 -10.87 -15.92
C LEU A 7 2.07 -9.60 -16.54
N LEU A 8 2.87 -9.74 -17.60
CA LEU A 8 3.48 -8.64 -18.32
C LEU A 8 2.42 -7.72 -18.95
N ARG A 9 1.37 -8.29 -19.53
CA ARG A 9 0.22 -7.52 -20.03
C ARG A 9 -0.43 -6.68 -18.93
N GLY A 10 -0.53 -7.20 -17.70
CA GLY A 10 -1.06 -6.48 -16.55
C GLY A 10 -0.13 -5.36 -16.07
N ALA A 11 1.16 -5.66 -15.92
CA ALA A 11 2.16 -4.72 -15.43
C ALA A 11 2.46 -3.57 -16.39
N LEU A 12 2.27 -3.78 -17.70
CA LEU A 12 2.45 -2.76 -18.73
C LEU A 12 1.18 -1.95 -19.01
N ARG A 13 0.06 -2.19 -18.31
CA ARG A 13 -1.13 -1.36 -18.49
C ARG A 13 -0.84 0.08 -18.06
N PRO A 14 -1.31 1.08 -18.82
CA PRO A 14 -1.37 2.46 -18.34
C PRO A 14 -2.09 2.48 -16.99
N GLY A 15 -1.43 2.99 -15.95
CA GLY A 15 -1.99 3.05 -14.59
C GLY A 15 -1.72 1.84 -13.69
N ALA A 16 -0.96 0.82 -14.11
CA ALA A 16 -0.61 -0.32 -13.23
C ALA A 16 0.19 0.09 -11.97
N LEU A 17 0.86 1.24 -12.03
CA LEU A 17 1.56 1.88 -10.91
C LEU A 17 0.90 3.20 -10.51
N ALA A 18 -0.33 3.48 -10.95
CA ALA A 18 -1.04 4.69 -10.58
C ALA A 18 -1.20 4.77 -9.05
N GLY A 19 -0.82 5.92 -8.48
CA GLY A 19 -0.80 6.13 -7.03
C GLY A 19 0.42 5.57 -6.31
N ARG A 20 1.44 5.09 -7.03
CA ARG A 20 2.79 4.82 -6.48
C ARG A 20 3.71 6.01 -6.72
N ASP A 21 4.71 6.14 -5.87
CA ASP A 21 5.73 7.17 -5.89
C ASP A 21 7.01 6.73 -6.64
N PHE A 22 6.98 5.59 -7.32
CA PHE A 22 8.07 5.05 -8.12
C PHE A 22 7.58 4.50 -9.46
N THR A 23 8.46 4.49 -10.45
CA THR A 23 8.23 3.85 -11.75
C THR A 23 8.66 2.38 -11.75
N LEU A 24 8.20 1.61 -12.73
CA LEU A 24 8.61 0.21 -12.90
C LEU A 24 10.13 0.06 -13.03
N VAL A 25 10.78 1.00 -13.72
CA VAL A 25 12.24 1.00 -13.90
C VAL A 25 12.94 1.24 -12.57
N GLN A 26 12.51 2.25 -11.79
CA GLN A 26 13.06 2.53 -10.48
C GLN A 26 12.88 1.35 -9.52
N ARG A 27 11.73 0.67 -9.59
CA ARG A 27 11.49 -0.58 -8.85
C ARG A 27 12.54 -1.63 -9.21
N LEU A 28 12.65 -2.02 -10.49
CA LEU A 28 13.59 -3.05 -10.93
C LEU A 28 15.06 -2.71 -10.64
N LEU A 29 15.44 -1.42 -10.68
CA LEU A 29 16.77 -0.97 -10.29
C LEU A 29 17.01 -1.04 -8.78
N THR A 30 15.97 -0.90 -7.97
CA THR A 30 16.09 -0.91 -6.50
C THR A 30 16.05 -2.33 -5.92
N GLU A 31 15.28 -3.23 -6.54
CA GLU A 31 15.12 -4.62 -6.09
C GLU A 31 16.44 -5.36 -5.80
N PRO A 32 17.52 -5.27 -6.60
CA PRO A 32 18.80 -5.90 -6.26
C PRO A 32 19.34 -5.51 -4.88
N ARG A 33 19.19 -4.24 -4.48
CA ARG A 33 19.60 -3.78 -3.15
C ARG A 33 18.70 -4.36 -2.07
N VAL A 34 17.40 -4.34 -2.30
CA VAL A 34 16.40 -4.93 -1.41
C VAL A 34 16.67 -6.42 -1.19
N LEU A 35 17.04 -7.17 -2.24
CA LEU A 35 17.40 -8.58 -2.11
C LEU A 35 18.66 -8.80 -1.26
N VAL A 36 19.63 -7.90 -1.35
CA VAL A 36 20.82 -7.93 -0.47
C VAL A 36 20.43 -7.60 0.97
N ASP A 37 19.55 -6.62 1.17
CA ASP A 37 19.02 -6.28 2.50
C ASP A 37 18.25 -7.48 3.09
N TYR A 38 17.45 -8.19 2.30
CA TYR A 38 16.79 -9.43 2.74
C TYR A 38 17.77 -10.54 3.13
N LEU A 39 18.88 -10.71 2.40
CA LEU A 39 19.93 -11.64 2.81
C LEU A 39 20.51 -11.23 4.16
N HIS A 40 20.78 -9.93 4.35
CA HIS A 40 21.29 -9.39 5.59
C HIS A 40 20.31 -9.60 6.76
N TRP A 41 19.04 -9.20 6.59
CA TRP A 41 17.99 -9.33 7.62
C TRP A 41 17.68 -10.78 7.97
N THR A 42 17.84 -11.71 7.02
CA THR A 42 17.62 -13.13 7.29
C THR A 42 18.78 -13.77 8.04
N LEU A 43 20.03 -13.40 7.72
CA LEU A 43 21.21 -13.99 8.35
C LEU A 43 21.53 -13.35 9.71
N LEU A 44 21.24 -12.05 9.85
CA LEU A 44 21.52 -11.23 11.02
C LEU A 44 20.26 -10.39 11.33
N PRO A 45 19.19 -11.00 11.88
CA PRO A 45 17.95 -10.28 12.15
C PRO A 45 18.23 -9.17 13.16
N ASN A 46 17.94 -7.93 12.76
CA ASN A 46 18.07 -6.76 13.61
C ASN A 46 16.67 -6.20 13.92
N PRO A 47 16.17 -6.35 15.16
CA PRO A 47 14.86 -5.81 15.55
C PRO A 47 14.73 -4.30 15.37
N MET A 48 15.84 -3.56 15.28
CA MET A 48 15.83 -2.12 15.08
C MET A 48 15.60 -1.69 13.64
N VAL A 49 15.89 -2.57 12.66
CA VAL A 49 15.77 -2.27 11.22
C VAL A 49 14.54 -2.95 10.62
N LEU A 50 14.12 -4.09 11.20
CA LEU A 50 12.91 -4.77 10.80
C LEU A 50 11.69 -3.91 11.13
N SER A 51 10.95 -3.54 10.09
CA SER A 51 9.81 -2.62 10.15
C SER A 51 8.69 -3.04 9.23
N LEU A 52 7.49 -2.57 9.55
CA LEU A 52 6.36 -2.64 8.63
C LEU A 52 6.50 -1.63 7.47
N TYR A 53 7.17 -0.51 7.71
CA TYR A 53 7.33 0.59 6.77
C TYR A 53 8.78 0.71 6.34
N HIS A 54 8.99 0.85 5.04
CA HIS A 54 10.30 0.99 4.40
C HIS A 54 10.22 2.02 3.27
N ASP A 55 9.37 3.03 3.45
CA ASP A 55 9.13 4.12 2.50
C ASP A 55 10.31 5.10 2.40
N GLU A 56 11.23 5.06 3.36
CA GLU A 56 12.49 5.80 3.38
C GLU A 56 13.59 5.20 2.50
N ILE A 57 13.38 4.02 1.89
CA ILE A 57 14.39 3.42 1.03
C ILE A 57 14.67 4.31 -0.19
N VAL A 58 15.96 4.66 -0.35
CA VAL A 58 16.41 5.47 -1.48
C VAL A 58 16.25 4.69 -2.79
N LYS A 59 15.29 5.15 -3.60
CA LYS A 59 15.01 4.63 -4.94
C LYS A 59 16.23 4.79 -5.85
N SER A 60 16.54 3.73 -6.58
CA SER A 60 17.63 3.73 -7.55
C SER A 60 17.15 4.35 -8.86
N THR A 61 17.79 5.45 -9.26
CA THR A 61 17.50 6.16 -10.52
C THR A 61 18.42 5.72 -11.67
N GLY A 62 19.48 4.97 -11.34
CA GLY A 62 20.43 4.39 -12.28
C GLY A 62 21.25 3.28 -11.63
N LEU A 63 22.10 2.61 -12.41
CA LEU A 63 22.93 1.50 -11.91
C LEU A 63 24.01 1.97 -10.92
N LEU A 64 24.49 3.20 -11.06
CA LEU A 64 25.50 3.79 -10.18
C LEU A 64 24.92 4.85 -9.22
N THR A 65 23.60 5.07 -9.26
CA THR A 65 22.90 6.05 -8.44
C THR A 65 21.73 5.38 -7.72
N PRO A 66 21.97 4.83 -6.51
CA PRO A 66 23.26 4.75 -5.78
C PRO A 66 24.24 3.68 -6.31
N TRP A 67 25.54 3.82 -6.00
CA TRP A 67 26.57 2.85 -6.44
C TRP A 67 26.35 1.44 -5.88
N THR A 68 25.66 1.36 -4.73
CA THR A 68 25.25 0.10 -4.10
C THR A 68 24.34 -0.71 -5.02
N THR A 69 23.64 -0.09 -5.98
CA THR A 69 22.81 -0.81 -6.96
C THR A 69 23.66 -1.74 -7.82
N PHE A 70 24.71 -1.21 -8.42
CA PHE A 70 25.68 -2.02 -9.17
C PHE A 70 26.36 -3.07 -8.28
N GLY A 71 26.78 -2.69 -7.07
CA GLY A 71 27.37 -3.61 -6.10
C GLY A 71 26.45 -4.79 -5.76
N SER A 72 25.18 -4.53 -5.52
CA SER A 72 24.17 -5.56 -5.27
C SER A 72 23.94 -6.46 -6.48
N VAL A 73 23.88 -5.91 -7.69
CA VAL A 73 23.77 -6.71 -8.92
C VAL A 73 24.97 -7.65 -9.07
N VAL A 74 26.19 -7.15 -8.87
CA VAL A 74 27.42 -7.95 -8.95
C VAL A 74 27.42 -9.04 -7.88
N LEU A 75 27.05 -8.72 -6.64
CA LEU A 75 26.97 -9.68 -5.54
C LEU A 75 25.97 -10.81 -5.84
N LEU A 76 24.76 -10.47 -6.28
CA LEU A 76 23.73 -11.46 -6.61
C LEU A 76 24.13 -12.33 -7.80
N PHE A 77 24.74 -11.74 -8.82
CA PHE A 77 25.28 -12.48 -9.96
C PHE A 77 26.38 -13.45 -9.51
N ALA A 78 27.31 -13.01 -8.66
CA ALA A 78 28.35 -13.86 -8.11
C ALA A 78 27.75 -15.04 -7.31
N LEU A 79 26.69 -14.82 -6.52
CA LEU A 79 26.01 -15.91 -5.81
C LEU A 79 25.45 -16.98 -6.74
N ILE A 80 24.86 -16.58 -7.88
CA ILE A 80 24.35 -17.52 -8.90
C ILE A 80 25.50 -18.32 -9.51
N VAL A 81 26.60 -17.64 -9.90
CA VAL A 81 27.78 -18.29 -10.48
C VAL A 81 28.41 -19.28 -9.50
N ILE A 82 28.56 -18.87 -8.23
CA ILE A 82 29.07 -19.72 -7.15
C ILE A 82 28.15 -20.94 -6.97
N ALA A 83 26.83 -20.76 -6.88
CA ALA A 83 25.88 -21.86 -6.75
C ALA A 83 25.99 -22.86 -7.92
N MET A 84 26.13 -22.37 -9.15
CA MET A 84 26.33 -23.20 -10.34
C MET A 84 27.64 -23.97 -10.32
N TRP A 85 28.71 -23.37 -9.78
CA TRP A 85 30.03 -24.00 -9.68
C TRP A 85 30.07 -25.08 -8.58
N ILE A 86 29.52 -24.78 -7.40
CA ILE A 86 29.58 -25.68 -6.25
C ILE A 86 28.50 -26.76 -6.25
N ARG A 87 27.50 -26.74 -7.13
CA ARG A 87 26.33 -27.66 -7.12
C ARG A 87 26.68 -29.14 -7.04
N LYS A 88 27.81 -29.57 -7.62
CA LYS A 88 28.25 -30.98 -7.58
C LYS A 88 28.94 -31.36 -6.26
N HIS A 89 29.60 -30.41 -5.61
CA HIS A 89 30.37 -30.64 -4.38
C HIS A 89 29.59 -30.28 -3.11
N ARG A 90 28.67 -29.31 -3.19
CA ARG A 90 27.87 -28.75 -2.10
C ARG A 90 26.40 -28.56 -2.56
N PRO A 91 25.69 -29.65 -2.90
CA PRO A 91 24.36 -29.56 -3.48
C PRO A 91 23.35 -28.82 -2.59
N LEU A 92 23.44 -28.96 -1.26
CA LEU A 92 22.55 -28.27 -0.32
C LEU A 92 22.75 -26.74 -0.31
N VAL A 93 23.99 -26.27 -0.45
CA VAL A 93 24.29 -24.82 -0.52
C VAL A 93 23.75 -24.26 -1.83
N ALA A 94 23.98 -24.95 -2.95
CA ALA A 94 23.44 -24.55 -4.24
C ALA A 94 21.91 -24.56 -4.25
N LEU A 95 21.28 -25.58 -3.66
CA LEU A 95 19.82 -25.66 -3.50
C LEU A 95 19.29 -24.46 -2.74
N GLY A 96 19.88 -24.10 -1.60
CA GLY A 96 19.45 -22.95 -0.81
C GLY A 96 19.56 -21.62 -1.57
N ILE A 97 20.65 -21.41 -2.31
CA ILE A 97 20.83 -20.21 -3.15
C ILE A 97 19.80 -20.16 -4.28
N PHE A 98 19.62 -21.27 -5.03
CA PHE A 98 18.62 -21.31 -6.09
C PHE A 98 17.19 -21.18 -5.57
N TRP A 99 16.91 -21.70 -4.38
CA TRP A 99 15.61 -21.54 -3.72
C TRP A 99 15.31 -20.09 -3.41
N PHE A 100 16.28 -19.35 -2.86
CA PHE A 100 16.17 -17.91 -2.64
C PHE A 100 15.81 -17.18 -3.94
N PHE A 101 16.58 -17.39 -5.02
CA PHE A 101 16.30 -16.75 -6.30
C PHE A 101 14.97 -17.16 -6.93
N ALA A 102 14.58 -18.44 -6.81
CA ALA A 102 13.30 -18.93 -7.32
C ALA A 102 12.11 -18.29 -6.59
N ALA A 103 12.21 -18.13 -5.26
CA ALA A 103 11.19 -17.45 -4.47
C ALA A 103 11.10 -15.95 -4.82
N GLN A 104 12.25 -15.28 -4.95
CA GLN A 104 12.29 -13.85 -5.28
C GLN A 104 11.89 -13.56 -6.73
N LEU A 105 12.06 -14.51 -7.65
CA LEU A 105 11.52 -14.40 -9.01
C LEU A 105 9.98 -14.33 -9.04
N LEU A 106 9.29 -14.69 -7.96
CA LEU A 106 7.83 -14.55 -7.88
C LEU A 106 7.42 -13.16 -7.36
N THR A 107 8.23 -12.55 -6.49
CA THR A 107 7.81 -11.41 -5.65
C THR A 107 8.60 -10.12 -5.91
N ALA A 108 9.83 -10.21 -6.42
CA ALA A 108 10.71 -9.10 -6.78
C ALA A 108 10.69 -8.85 -8.31
N THR A 109 9.50 -8.77 -8.90
CA THR A 109 9.31 -8.64 -10.35
C THR A 109 8.47 -7.43 -10.73
N ILE A 110 7.95 -7.46 -11.95
CA ILE A 110 7.07 -6.45 -12.56
C ILE A 110 5.71 -6.29 -11.86
N ILE A 111 5.39 -7.15 -10.88
CA ILE A 111 4.18 -7.00 -10.09
C ILE A 111 4.31 -5.73 -9.23
N PRO A 112 3.34 -4.79 -9.29
CA PRO A 112 3.40 -3.46 -8.67
C PRO A 112 3.17 -3.50 -7.15
N LEU A 113 3.99 -4.28 -6.45
CA LEU A 113 4.00 -4.36 -4.99
C LEU A 113 4.88 -3.24 -4.41
N GLU A 114 4.88 -3.09 -3.09
CA GLU A 114 5.80 -2.17 -2.39
C GLU A 114 7.26 -2.49 -2.72
N LEU A 115 8.16 -1.49 -2.67
CA LEU A 115 9.60 -1.72 -2.91
C LEU A 115 10.17 -2.74 -1.94
N VAL A 116 9.81 -2.63 -0.66
CA VAL A 116 10.19 -3.58 0.38
C VAL A 116 8.94 -4.08 1.09
N TYR A 117 8.89 -5.39 1.31
CA TYR A 117 7.82 -6.05 2.04
C TYR A 117 8.38 -7.34 2.63
N GLU A 118 8.69 -7.30 3.93
CA GLU A 118 9.40 -8.36 4.65
C GLU A 118 8.70 -9.72 4.57
N GLN A 119 7.36 -9.73 4.45
CA GLN A 119 6.55 -10.94 4.36
C GLN A 119 6.85 -11.76 3.10
N ARG A 120 7.45 -11.16 2.06
CA ARG A 120 7.95 -11.90 0.88
C ARG A 120 9.09 -12.84 1.23
N MET A 121 9.80 -12.55 2.31
CA MET A 121 10.99 -13.29 2.71
C MET A 121 10.66 -14.60 3.43
N TYR A 122 9.40 -14.85 3.84
CA TYR A 122 9.04 -16.08 4.55
C TYR A 122 9.40 -17.36 3.78
N PHE A 123 9.14 -17.38 2.47
CA PHE A 123 9.45 -18.55 1.65
C PHE A 123 10.91 -18.57 1.19
N ALA A 124 11.49 -17.41 0.91
CA ALA A 124 12.87 -17.28 0.44
C ALA A 124 13.90 -17.51 1.54
N SER A 125 13.58 -17.17 2.81
CA SER A 125 14.47 -17.35 3.97
C SER A 125 14.82 -18.80 4.24
N ILE A 126 13.92 -19.75 3.92
CA ILE A 126 14.19 -21.19 3.99
C ILE A 126 15.44 -21.52 3.17
N GLY A 127 15.54 -20.99 1.96
CA GLY A 127 16.70 -21.19 1.08
C GLY A 127 17.99 -20.62 1.67
N VAL A 128 17.92 -19.39 2.21
CA VAL A 128 19.06 -18.71 2.83
C VAL A 128 19.56 -19.47 4.06
N LEU A 129 18.66 -19.85 4.97
CA LEU A 129 19.00 -20.59 6.17
C LEU A 129 19.48 -22.02 5.86
N LEU A 130 18.94 -22.66 4.82
CA LEU A 130 19.44 -23.94 4.33
C LEU A 130 20.89 -23.82 3.83
N ALA A 131 21.19 -22.80 3.02
CA ALA A 131 22.54 -22.56 2.52
C ALA A 131 23.52 -22.25 3.66
N ALA A 132 23.13 -21.39 4.61
CA ALA A 132 23.94 -21.03 5.78
C ALA A 132 24.19 -22.25 6.69
N GLY A 133 23.15 -23.01 7.02
CA GLY A 133 23.26 -24.24 7.81
C GLY A 133 24.14 -25.29 7.15
N ALA A 134 23.99 -25.50 5.84
CA ALA A 134 24.81 -26.44 5.08
C ALA A 134 26.29 -26.03 5.02
N LEU A 135 26.59 -24.72 4.98
CA LEU A 135 27.95 -24.21 5.10
C LEU A 135 28.51 -24.49 6.50
N LEU A 136 27.77 -24.15 7.55
CA LEU A 136 28.18 -24.36 8.95
C LEU A 136 28.48 -25.84 9.25
N VAL A 137 27.65 -26.77 8.78
CA VAL A 137 27.84 -28.22 8.98
C VAL A 137 28.93 -28.78 8.07
N GLY A 138 28.98 -28.31 6.82
CA GLY A 138 29.87 -28.86 5.79
C GLY A 138 31.32 -28.35 5.85
N LEU A 139 31.66 -27.40 6.72
CA LEU A 139 33.05 -27.00 6.97
C LEU A 139 33.84 -28.17 7.60
N ARG A 140 34.28 -29.15 6.82
CA ARG A 140 35.27 -30.16 7.26
C ARG A 140 36.67 -29.56 7.25
N TRP A 141 36.90 -28.56 8.09
CA TRP A 141 38.24 -28.06 8.34
C TRP A 141 38.98 -29.08 9.21
N LYS A 142 40.19 -29.48 8.79
CA LYS A 142 41.05 -30.46 9.46
C LYS A 142 41.44 -30.08 10.91
N ILE A 143 40.97 -28.94 11.39
CA ILE A 143 41.18 -28.44 12.75
C ILE A 143 39.82 -28.55 13.47
N ALA A 144 39.76 -29.49 14.41
CA ALA A 144 38.59 -29.75 15.22
C ALA A 144 38.33 -28.57 16.18
N LEU A 145 37.46 -27.65 15.76
CA LEU A 145 36.81 -26.69 16.65
C LEU A 145 35.31 -27.02 16.81
N PRO A 146 34.92 -28.26 17.16
CA PRO A 146 33.51 -28.62 17.33
C PRO A 146 32.85 -27.75 18.42
N ILE A 147 33.61 -27.38 19.44
CA ILE A 147 33.18 -26.46 20.50
C ILE A 147 32.88 -25.07 19.93
N LEU A 148 33.75 -24.50 19.09
CA LEU A 148 33.51 -23.19 18.47
C LEU A 148 32.28 -23.22 17.56
N ARG A 149 32.07 -24.30 16.78
CA ARG A 149 30.89 -24.43 15.92
C ARG A 149 29.61 -24.54 16.75
N GLY A 150 29.61 -25.38 17.78
CA GLY A 150 28.49 -25.50 18.71
C GLY A 150 28.21 -24.15 19.38
N PHE A 151 29.24 -23.43 19.78
CA PHE A 151 29.13 -22.08 20.34
C PHE A 151 28.53 -21.09 19.34
N VAL A 152 29.01 -21.04 18.09
CA VAL A 152 28.46 -20.14 17.04
C VAL A 152 27.00 -20.46 16.76
N VAL A 153 26.63 -21.74 16.64
CA VAL A 153 25.24 -22.16 16.43
C VAL A 153 24.38 -21.80 17.64
N ALA A 154 24.86 -22.05 18.87
CA ALA A 154 24.13 -21.71 20.08
C ALA A 154 23.92 -20.19 20.22
N VAL A 155 24.95 -19.38 19.95
CA VAL A 155 24.85 -17.91 19.93
C VAL A 155 23.88 -17.44 18.86
N ALA A 156 23.93 -18.01 17.65
CA ALA A 156 22.97 -17.69 16.60
C ALA A 156 21.54 -18.04 17.02
N LEU A 157 21.28 -19.25 17.49
CA LEU A 157 19.94 -19.66 17.96
C LEU A 157 19.45 -18.78 19.11
N LEU A 158 20.32 -18.43 20.06
CA LEU A 158 19.99 -17.50 21.13
C LEU A 158 19.63 -16.12 20.60
N TRP A 159 20.41 -15.59 19.65
CA TRP A 159 20.12 -14.31 19.00
C TRP A 159 18.77 -14.34 18.27
N PHE A 160 18.51 -15.36 17.46
CA PHE A 160 17.21 -15.53 16.78
C PHE A 160 16.07 -15.66 17.78
N ALA A 161 16.24 -16.39 18.88
CA ALA A 161 15.23 -16.52 19.93
C ALA A 161 14.92 -15.17 20.60
N ILE A 162 15.95 -14.40 20.95
CA ILE A 162 15.79 -13.06 21.54
C ILE A 162 15.12 -12.11 20.55
N ALA A 163 15.61 -12.03 19.31
CA ALA A 163 15.05 -11.16 18.28
C ALA A 163 13.57 -11.48 17.99
N THR A 164 13.24 -12.77 17.90
CA THR A 164 11.87 -13.24 17.70
C THR A 164 10.97 -12.89 18.89
N ASN A 165 11.46 -13.09 20.12
CA ASN A 165 10.70 -12.76 21.32
C ASN A 165 10.43 -11.25 21.44
N LEU A 166 11.42 -10.40 21.16
CA LEU A 166 11.25 -8.94 21.16
C LEU A 166 10.21 -8.51 20.12
N ARG A 167 10.31 -9.02 18.88
CA ARG A 167 9.32 -8.71 17.85
C ARG A 167 7.93 -9.25 18.21
N ALA A 168 7.82 -10.47 18.74
CA ALA A 168 6.53 -11.02 19.16
C ALA A 168 5.84 -10.14 20.23
N GLN A 169 6.60 -9.59 21.18
CA GLN A 169 6.06 -8.68 22.19
C GLN A 169 5.60 -7.34 21.62
N GLU A 170 6.26 -6.83 20.58
CA GLU A 170 5.84 -5.61 19.90
C GLU A 170 4.58 -5.84 19.07
N TRP A 171 4.56 -6.90 18.27
CA TRP A 171 3.42 -7.29 17.45
C TRP A 171 2.19 -7.69 18.27
N SER A 172 2.35 -8.04 19.55
CA SER A 172 1.24 -8.39 20.44
C SER A 172 0.27 -7.23 20.73
N ASN A 173 0.69 -5.97 20.53
CA ASN A 173 -0.15 -4.80 20.77
C ASN A 173 -0.03 -3.77 19.63
N PRO A 174 -1.10 -3.47 18.88
CA PRO A 174 -1.05 -2.57 17.73
C PRO A 174 -0.51 -1.16 18.04
N LEU A 175 -0.90 -0.57 19.18
CA LEU A 175 -0.45 0.76 19.58
C LEU A 175 1.04 0.77 19.94
N ARG A 176 1.50 -0.25 20.67
CA ARG A 176 2.93 -0.43 20.99
C ARG A 176 3.75 -0.59 19.72
N LEU A 177 3.28 -1.39 18.78
CA LEU A 177 3.92 -1.59 17.49
C LEU A 177 4.04 -0.25 16.76
N ALA A 178 2.93 0.48 16.56
CA ALA A 178 2.94 1.73 15.82
C ALA A 178 3.89 2.79 16.43
N ILE A 179 3.88 2.95 17.76
CA ILE A 179 4.80 3.87 18.45
C ILE A 179 6.26 3.41 18.28
N ALA A 180 6.53 2.11 18.39
CA ALA A 180 7.88 1.58 18.21
C ALA A 180 8.38 1.80 16.78
N GLU A 181 7.55 1.54 15.76
CA GLU A 181 7.88 1.78 14.36
C GLU A 181 8.12 3.27 14.08
N ALA A 182 7.26 4.18 14.56
CA ALA A 182 7.44 5.62 14.41
C ALA A 182 8.72 6.15 15.09
N ASN A 183 9.12 5.57 16.23
CA ASN A 183 10.33 5.97 16.93
C ASN A 183 11.61 5.46 16.24
N ARG A 184 11.56 4.31 15.57
CA ARG A 184 12.70 3.77 14.80
C ARG A 184 12.83 4.38 13.43
N HIS A 185 11.70 4.69 12.79
CA HIS A 185 11.61 5.25 11.45
C HIS A 185 10.91 6.62 11.49
N PRO A 186 11.53 7.63 12.14
CA PRO A 186 10.90 8.95 12.32
C PRO A 186 10.74 9.75 11.02
N GLU A 187 11.39 9.31 9.94
CA GLU A 187 11.27 9.87 8.59
C GLU A 187 10.21 9.17 7.73
N SER A 188 9.66 8.05 8.19
CA SER A 188 8.54 7.37 7.52
C SER A 188 7.24 8.09 7.85
N ALA A 189 6.67 8.79 6.86
CA ALA A 189 5.40 9.49 7.05
C ALA A 189 4.28 8.52 7.45
N ARG A 190 4.31 7.28 6.90
CA ARG A 190 3.32 6.25 7.19
C ARG A 190 3.46 5.70 8.61
N ALA A 191 4.68 5.40 9.07
CA ALA A 191 4.90 4.90 10.44
C ALA A 191 4.48 5.94 11.48
N VAL A 192 4.89 7.19 11.29
CA VAL A 192 4.59 8.30 12.19
C VAL A 192 3.09 8.62 12.18
N TYR A 193 2.44 8.63 11.01
CA TYR A 193 0.99 8.80 10.90
C TYR A 193 0.23 7.71 11.68
N GLU A 194 0.62 6.44 11.52
CA GLU A 194 -0.08 5.33 12.17
C GLU A 194 0.04 5.38 13.70
N ALA A 195 1.18 5.82 14.23
CA ALA A 195 1.30 6.10 15.66
C ALA A 195 0.32 7.18 16.11
N GLY A 196 0.23 8.29 15.37
CA GLY A 196 -0.74 9.35 15.61
C GLY A 196 -2.19 8.86 15.55
N ARG A 197 -2.54 8.12 14.49
CA ARG A 197 -3.88 7.56 14.28
C ARG A 197 -4.30 6.59 15.39
N LEU A 198 -3.42 5.68 15.81
CA LEU A 198 -3.75 4.76 16.91
C LEU A 198 -3.84 5.47 18.27
N LEU A 199 -3.01 6.49 18.52
CA LEU A 199 -3.14 7.33 19.71
C LEU A 199 -4.45 8.13 19.70
N LEU A 200 -4.88 8.64 18.54
CA LEU A 200 -6.17 9.30 18.38
C LEU A 200 -7.31 8.36 18.74
N ILE A 201 -7.33 7.16 18.17
CA ILE A 201 -8.36 6.15 18.48
C ILE A 201 -8.31 5.77 19.96
N ALA A 202 -7.12 5.56 20.53
CA ALA A 202 -6.96 5.23 21.94
C ALA A 202 -7.40 6.36 22.88
N SER A 203 -7.30 7.62 22.45
CA SER A 203 -7.81 8.77 23.19
C SER A 203 -9.34 8.91 23.13
N ASN A 204 -10.01 8.20 22.22
CA ASN A 204 -11.44 8.35 21.93
C ASN A 204 -11.83 9.82 21.64
N TYR A 205 -10.92 10.59 21.02
CA TYR A 205 -11.08 12.01 20.74
C TYR A 205 -11.21 12.93 21.98
N GLU A 206 -11.00 12.39 23.18
CA GLU A 206 -11.10 13.14 24.43
C GLU A 206 -9.79 13.88 24.76
N PRO A 207 -9.85 15.09 25.34
CA PRO A 207 -8.67 15.83 25.79
C PRO A 207 -7.82 15.02 26.80
N GLY A 208 -6.51 14.98 26.58
CA GLY A 208 -5.57 14.33 27.49
C GLY A 208 -4.27 13.92 26.81
N LYS A 209 -3.39 13.28 27.58
CA LYS A 209 -2.03 12.92 27.14
C LYS A 209 -1.98 12.10 25.85
N ALA A 210 -2.95 11.21 25.64
CA ALA A 210 -3.02 10.39 24.43
C ALA A 210 -3.34 11.23 23.19
N LEU A 211 -4.27 12.18 23.31
CA LEU A 211 -4.61 13.10 22.22
C LEU A 211 -3.48 14.12 21.95
N ASP A 212 -2.81 14.61 23.00
CA ASP A 212 -1.63 15.47 22.85
C ASP A 212 -0.49 14.75 22.11
N ALA A 213 -0.26 13.48 22.46
CA ALA A 213 0.70 12.64 21.77
C ALA A 213 0.29 12.37 20.32
N SER A 214 -1.01 12.13 20.06
CA SER A 214 -1.56 12.01 18.71
C SER A 214 -1.26 13.25 17.87
N TRP A 215 -1.61 14.45 18.37
CA TRP A 215 -1.30 15.72 17.71
C TRP A 215 0.18 15.87 17.37
N LYS A 216 1.08 15.48 18.28
CA LYS A 216 2.52 15.52 18.06
C LYS A 216 2.93 14.64 16.87
N TYR A 217 2.50 13.38 16.85
CA TYR A 217 2.83 12.45 15.76
C TYR A 217 2.18 12.89 14.43
N LEU A 218 0.92 13.33 14.44
CA LEU A 218 0.23 13.78 13.22
C LEU A 218 0.90 15.02 12.61
N ARG A 219 1.30 16.01 13.42
CA ARG A 219 2.04 17.18 12.94
C ARG A 219 3.42 16.80 12.40
N GLN A 220 4.12 15.89 13.07
CA GLN A 220 5.39 15.37 12.58
C GLN A 220 5.20 14.68 11.21
N ALA A 221 4.21 13.79 11.11
CA ALA A 221 3.90 13.07 9.87
C ALA A 221 3.55 14.04 8.74
N ALA A 222 2.74 15.06 9.02
CA ALA A 222 2.35 16.08 8.05
C ALA A 222 3.53 16.90 7.53
N ALA A 223 4.57 17.10 8.34
CA ALA A 223 5.76 17.88 8.02
C ALA A 223 6.83 17.09 7.24
N ILE A 224 6.73 15.76 7.18
CA ILE A 224 7.67 14.94 6.42
C ILE A 224 7.52 15.21 4.92
N PRO A 225 8.62 15.49 4.19
CA PRO A 225 8.55 15.75 2.75
C PRO A 225 7.92 14.59 1.99
N GLY A 226 6.91 14.90 1.17
CA GLY A 226 6.19 13.88 0.42
C GLY A 226 5.21 13.07 1.26
N ALA A 227 4.83 13.49 2.47
CA ALA A 227 3.72 12.90 3.20
C ALA A 227 2.40 13.03 2.42
N SER A 228 1.53 12.03 2.56
CA SER A 228 0.16 12.05 2.03
C SER A 228 -0.74 13.01 2.81
N ALA A 229 -1.97 13.16 2.36
CA ALA A 229 -3.03 13.96 2.97
C ALA A 229 -3.63 13.33 4.25
N LEU A 230 -3.26 12.09 4.60
CA LEU A 230 -3.79 11.37 5.76
C LEU A 230 -3.58 12.08 7.11
N PRO A 231 -2.38 12.63 7.43
CA PRO A 231 -2.19 13.36 8.67
C PRO A 231 -3.07 14.61 8.75
N ASP A 232 -3.21 15.35 7.64
CA ASP A 232 -4.05 16.56 7.58
C ASP A 232 -5.52 16.21 7.79
N GLN A 233 -6.00 15.13 7.14
CA GLN A 233 -7.35 14.61 7.36
C GLN A 233 -7.63 14.27 8.82
N ALA A 234 -6.69 13.61 9.51
CA ALA A 234 -6.86 13.31 10.93
C ALA A 234 -6.90 14.59 11.78
N MET A 235 -6.05 15.58 11.49
CA MET A 235 -6.02 16.86 12.19
C MET A 235 -7.29 17.69 11.97
N ILE A 236 -7.85 17.70 10.75
CA ILE A 236 -9.16 18.30 10.43
C ILE A 236 -10.24 17.67 11.30
N MET A 237 -10.30 16.33 11.35
CA MET A 237 -11.30 15.63 12.16
C MET A 237 -11.16 15.92 13.66
N ILE A 238 -9.95 16.07 14.20
CA ILE A 238 -9.75 16.43 15.60
C ILE A 238 -10.19 17.87 15.86
N ALA A 239 -9.80 18.82 14.99
CA ALA A 239 -10.13 20.23 15.13
C ALA A 239 -11.64 20.45 15.13
N ASP A 240 -12.33 19.81 14.18
CA ASP A 240 -13.78 19.84 14.06
C ASP A 240 -14.48 19.22 15.30
N HIS A 241 -14.00 18.07 15.76
CA HIS A 241 -14.56 17.40 16.95
C HIS A 241 -14.47 18.27 18.21
N GLN A 242 -13.35 18.96 18.42
CA GLN A 242 -13.15 19.80 19.60
C GLN A 242 -13.78 21.18 19.47
N GLN A 243 -14.37 21.54 18.32
CA GLN A 243 -14.80 22.90 17.99
C GLN A 243 -13.70 23.94 18.21
N HIS A 244 -12.44 23.52 18.10
CA HIS A 244 -11.30 24.43 18.23
C HIS A 244 -11.17 25.18 16.90
N GLY A 245 -11.42 26.49 16.95
CA GLY A 245 -11.41 27.37 15.80
C GLY A 245 -10.08 27.35 15.02
N ASP A 246 -10.25 27.46 13.70
CA ASP A 246 -9.26 27.54 12.63
C ASP A 246 -8.59 26.21 12.20
N ASP A 247 -9.38 25.37 11.52
CA ASP A 247 -8.91 24.20 10.77
C ASP A 247 -8.35 24.58 9.38
N ALA A 248 -8.37 25.88 9.00
CA ALA A 248 -7.95 26.34 7.68
C ALA A 248 -6.50 25.97 7.37
N VAL A 249 -5.62 26.01 8.37
CA VAL A 249 -4.20 25.61 8.22
C VAL A 249 -4.06 24.16 7.75
N TYR A 250 -4.90 23.25 8.27
CA TYR A 250 -4.86 21.84 7.90
C TYR A 250 -5.44 21.61 6.51
N TRP A 251 -6.52 22.31 6.16
CA TRP A 251 -7.08 22.31 4.82
C TRP A 251 -6.09 22.86 3.77
N GLU A 252 -5.43 23.98 4.05
CA GLU A 252 -4.41 24.56 3.17
C GLU A 252 -3.25 23.59 2.93
N SER A 253 -2.75 22.96 3.99
CA SER A 253 -1.72 21.91 3.88
C SER A 253 -2.19 20.74 3.02
N MET A 254 -3.41 20.23 3.27
CA MET A 254 -4.00 19.13 2.51
C MET A 254 -4.14 19.48 1.02
N ILE A 255 -4.74 20.63 0.71
CA ILE A 255 -4.96 21.11 -0.66
C ILE A 255 -3.64 21.30 -1.40
N HIS A 256 -2.63 21.88 -0.73
CA HIS A 256 -1.29 22.02 -1.30
C HIS A 256 -0.68 20.65 -1.64
N LYS A 257 -0.76 19.66 -0.75
CA LYS A 257 -0.25 18.31 -1.02
C LYS A 257 -0.98 17.63 -2.18
N LEU A 258 -2.31 17.70 -2.21
CA LEU A 258 -3.14 17.10 -3.28
C LEU A 258 -2.89 17.75 -4.64
N ARG A 259 -2.65 19.07 -4.67
CA ARG A 259 -2.33 19.80 -5.89
C ARG A 259 -0.90 19.52 -6.35
N ASP A 260 0.07 19.53 -5.44
CA ASP A 260 1.50 19.65 -5.76
C ASP A 260 2.26 18.31 -5.70
N GLN A 261 1.66 17.24 -5.17
CA GLN A 261 2.19 15.87 -5.21
C GLN A 261 1.35 14.90 -6.05
N PRO A 262 1.91 13.76 -6.54
CA PRO A 262 1.12 12.72 -7.20
C PRO A 262 0.09 12.12 -6.24
N THR A 263 -1.19 12.09 -6.64
CA THR A 263 -2.27 11.51 -5.83
C THR A 263 -2.06 10.02 -5.60
N ARG A 264 -2.02 9.61 -4.34
CA ARG A 264 -1.83 8.22 -3.89
C ARG A 264 -3.14 7.62 -3.42
N GLN A 265 -3.13 6.31 -3.20
CA GLN A 265 -4.28 5.60 -2.60
C GLN A 265 -4.62 6.13 -1.19
N GLU A 266 -3.60 6.56 -0.45
CA GLU A 266 -3.74 7.20 0.86
C GLU A 266 -4.49 8.54 0.80
N ASP A 267 -4.17 9.37 -0.20
CA ASP A 267 -4.82 10.67 -0.41
C ASP A 267 -6.31 10.51 -0.73
N ILE A 268 -6.64 9.55 -1.60
CA ILE A 268 -8.03 9.21 -1.92
C ILE A 268 -8.76 8.69 -0.67
N SER A 269 -8.08 7.90 0.16
CA SER A 269 -8.66 7.38 1.40
C SER A 269 -8.92 8.50 2.41
N ALA A 270 -8.05 9.51 2.48
CA ALA A 270 -8.25 10.71 3.29
C ALA A 270 -9.50 11.48 2.85
N LEU A 271 -9.66 11.71 1.54
CA LEU A 271 -10.84 12.38 0.98
C LEU A 271 -12.15 11.61 1.23
N ILE A 272 -12.15 10.29 1.02
CA ILE A 272 -13.31 9.42 1.32
C ILE A 272 -13.65 9.47 2.82
N SER A 273 -12.65 9.45 3.69
CA SER A 273 -12.85 9.52 5.15
C SER A 273 -13.56 10.82 5.55
N LEU A 274 -13.16 11.95 4.98
CA LEU A 274 -13.80 13.25 5.22
C LEU A 274 -15.23 13.29 4.66
N THR A 275 -15.45 12.79 3.44
CA THR A 275 -16.80 12.64 2.86
C THR A 275 -17.71 11.84 3.79
N ASN A 276 -17.25 10.68 4.25
CA ASN A 276 -18.02 9.81 5.15
C ASN A 276 -18.26 10.46 6.51
N CYS A 277 -17.27 11.16 7.06
CA CYS A 277 -17.42 11.85 8.34
C CYS A 277 -18.49 12.95 8.27
N TYR A 278 -18.48 13.74 7.21
CA TYR A 278 -19.48 14.78 6.97
C TYR A 278 -20.87 14.17 6.71
N GLY A 279 -20.97 13.18 5.81
CA GLY A 279 -22.24 12.53 5.47
C GLY A 279 -22.91 11.81 6.65
N ALA A 280 -22.11 11.31 7.60
CA ALA A 280 -22.61 10.74 8.85
C ALA A 280 -23.01 11.78 9.91
N GLY A 281 -22.83 13.08 9.64
CA GLY A 281 -23.06 14.16 10.61
C GLY A 281 -22.09 14.18 11.78
N ILE A 282 -20.98 13.43 11.68
CA ILE A 282 -19.93 13.38 12.70
C ILE A 282 -19.06 14.63 12.59
N CYS A 283 -18.71 15.02 11.37
CA CYS A 283 -17.95 16.23 11.08
C CYS A 283 -18.85 17.39 10.63
N LYS A 284 -18.49 18.64 10.97
CA LYS A 284 -19.24 19.86 10.64
C LYS A 284 -18.42 20.97 9.96
N PHE A 285 -17.26 20.63 9.40
CA PHE A 285 -16.41 21.55 8.64
C PHE A 285 -17.11 22.14 7.42
N ASP A 286 -16.54 23.20 6.84
CA ASP A 286 -17.05 23.79 5.60
C ASP A 286 -16.85 22.82 4.41
N VAL A 287 -17.96 22.41 3.78
CA VAL A 287 -17.95 21.54 2.59
C VAL A 287 -17.19 22.17 1.43
N ALA A 288 -17.11 23.50 1.36
CA ALA A 288 -16.32 24.19 0.35
C ALA A 288 -14.84 23.77 0.40
N ASP A 289 -14.29 23.47 1.58
CA ASP A 289 -12.90 23.06 1.75
C ASP A 289 -12.66 21.64 1.24
N LEU A 290 -13.59 20.73 1.55
CA LEU A 290 -13.56 19.38 1.02
C LEU A 290 -13.69 19.38 -0.52
N ARG A 291 -14.56 20.22 -1.07
CA ARG A 291 -14.66 20.41 -2.53
C ARG A 291 -13.34 20.91 -3.11
N ARG A 292 -12.71 21.93 -2.52
CA ARG A 292 -11.39 22.44 -2.96
C ARG A 292 -10.31 21.35 -2.91
N ALA A 293 -10.33 20.48 -1.90
CA ALA A 293 -9.41 19.35 -1.79
C ALA A 293 -9.60 18.33 -2.92
N TYR A 294 -10.84 17.95 -3.24
CA TYR A 294 -11.12 17.10 -4.40
C TYR A 294 -10.70 17.73 -5.73
N GLU A 295 -11.02 19.01 -5.95
CA GLU A 295 -10.64 19.74 -7.15
C GLU A 295 -9.11 19.81 -7.31
N ALA A 296 -8.38 20.04 -6.22
CA ALA A 296 -6.92 20.00 -6.19
C ALA A 296 -6.39 18.63 -6.62
N ALA A 297 -6.93 17.54 -6.08
CA ALA A 297 -6.54 16.17 -6.44
C ALA A 297 -6.87 15.84 -7.91
N LEU A 298 -7.99 16.36 -8.43
CA LEU A 298 -8.48 16.15 -9.80
C LEU A 298 -7.82 17.05 -10.85
N SER A 299 -7.15 18.13 -10.43
CA SER A 299 -6.50 19.09 -11.33
C SER A 299 -5.36 18.49 -12.17
N ARG A 300 -4.92 17.26 -11.83
CA ARG A 300 -3.82 16.57 -12.49
C ARG A 300 -4.27 15.79 -13.73
N PRO A 301 -3.40 15.70 -14.77
CA PRO A 301 -3.66 14.85 -15.92
C PRO A 301 -3.70 13.36 -15.51
N HIS A 302 -4.68 12.63 -16.03
CA HIS A 302 -4.93 11.20 -15.79
C HIS A 302 -5.27 10.83 -14.33
N PRO A 303 -6.42 11.30 -13.80
CA PRO A 303 -6.88 10.92 -12.47
C PRO A 303 -7.13 9.41 -12.38
N ILE A 304 -6.86 8.88 -11.19
CA ILE A 304 -7.03 7.47 -10.86
C ILE A 304 -8.54 7.18 -10.84
N ALA A 305 -8.99 6.07 -11.43
CA ALA A 305 -10.41 5.71 -11.47
C ALA A 305 -11.07 5.75 -10.08
N ARG A 306 -10.34 5.36 -9.03
CA ARG A 306 -10.78 5.45 -7.64
C ARG A 306 -11.00 6.89 -7.15
N LEU A 307 -10.20 7.86 -7.61
CA LEU A 307 -10.42 9.27 -7.29
C LEU A 307 -11.68 9.80 -7.98
N ASP A 308 -11.89 9.45 -9.25
CA ASP A 308 -13.12 9.82 -9.97
C ASP A 308 -14.35 9.21 -9.27
N GLY A 309 -14.28 7.94 -8.85
CA GLY A 309 -15.34 7.30 -8.06
C GLY A 309 -15.59 7.99 -6.73
N ALA A 310 -14.54 8.28 -5.96
CA ALA A 310 -14.66 8.99 -4.68
C ALA A 310 -15.28 10.39 -4.83
N TYR A 311 -14.92 11.11 -5.89
CA TYR A 311 -15.50 12.42 -6.15
C TYR A 311 -16.97 12.31 -6.59
N ALA A 312 -17.33 11.28 -7.36
CA ALA A 312 -18.72 11.04 -7.72
C ALA A 312 -19.58 10.73 -6.48
N ASP A 313 -19.08 9.93 -5.55
CA ASP A 313 -19.74 9.68 -4.26
C ASP A 313 -19.92 10.98 -3.48
N PHE A 314 -18.88 11.83 -3.41
CA PHE A 314 -19.00 13.15 -2.79
C PHE A 314 -20.05 14.05 -3.45
N GLN A 315 -20.09 14.09 -4.80
CA GLN A 315 -21.08 14.87 -5.55
C GLN A 315 -22.51 14.40 -5.28
N ARG A 316 -22.74 13.08 -5.29
CA ARG A 316 -24.06 12.48 -5.05
C ARG A 316 -24.50 12.65 -3.59
N ASP A 317 -23.65 12.24 -2.65
CA ASP A 317 -24.04 12.03 -1.26
C ASP A 317 -24.02 13.33 -0.46
N ILE A 318 -23.12 14.27 -0.80
CA ILE A 318 -22.95 15.53 -0.07
C ILE A 318 -23.51 16.72 -0.83
N LEU A 319 -23.16 16.86 -2.12
CA LEU A 319 -23.59 18.01 -2.93
C LEU A 319 -24.96 17.81 -3.58
N HIS A 320 -25.48 16.58 -3.58
CA HIS A 320 -26.72 16.20 -4.27
C HIS A 320 -26.73 16.57 -5.76
N ASP A 321 -25.56 16.57 -6.39
CA ASP A 321 -25.38 16.81 -7.82
C ASP A 321 -25.20 15.47 -8.55
N ASP A 322 -26.32 14.79 -8.79
CA ASP A 322 -26.33 13.50 -9.48
C ASP A 322 -25.80 13.63 -10.92
N MET A 323 -25.99 14.77 -11.58
CA MET A 323 -25.50 14.99 -12.96
C MET A 323 -23.98 14.98 -13.00
N GLN A 324 -23.34 15.66 -12.05
CA GLN A 324 -21.88 15.65 -11.95
C GLN A 324 -21.37 14.29 -11.47
N ALA A 325 -22.09 13.62 -10.56
CA ALA A 325 -21.76 12.26 -10.13
C ALA A 325 -21.76 11.26 -11.30
N GLU A 326 -22.76 11.32 -12.21
CA GLU A 326 -22.81 10.48 -13.41
C GLU A 326 -21.56 10.64 -14.28
N VAL A 327 -21.11 11.89 -14.50
CA VAL A 327 -19.93 12.17 -15.33
C VAL A 327 -18.67 11.54 -14.74
N TYR A 328 -18.45 11.68 -13.44
CA TYR A 328 -17.26 11.14 -12.79
C TYR A 328 -17.33 9.62 -12.60
N LEU A 329 -18.50 9.04 -12.35
CA LEU A 329 -18.67 7.58 -12.37
C LEU A 329 -18.42 6.99 -13.75
N ALA A 330 -18.88 7.64 -14.82
CA ALA A 330 -18.58 7.21 -16.19
C ALA A 330 -17.07 7.24 -16.48
N ARG A 331 -16.36 8.26 -15.98
CA ARG A 331 -14.89 8.33 -16.06
C ARG A 331 -14.22 7.21 -15.25
N ALA A 332 -14.70 6.93 -14.04
CA ALA A 332 -14.22 5.83 -13.21
C ALA A 332 -14.39 4.47 -13.89
N VAL A 333 -15.57 4.20 -14.49
CA VAL A 333 -15.83 2.99 -15.28
C VAL A 333 -14.93 2.90 -16.51
N ALA A 334 -14.65 4.02 -17.18
CA ALA A 334 -13.74 4.05 -18.33
C ALA A 334 -12.27 3.77 -17.90
N GLY A 335 -11.86 4.30 -16.75
CA GLY A 335 -10.52 4.09 -16.18
C GLY A 335 -10.30 2.67 -15.64
N GLU A 336 -11.31 2.07 -15.02
CA GLU A 336 -11.25 0.71 -14.47
C GLU A 336 -12.51 -0.11 -14.81
N PRO A 337 -12.64 -0.61 -16.06
CA PRO A 337 -13.86 -1.27 -16.53
C PRO A 337 -14.21 -2.57 -15.81
N SER A 338 -13.27 -3.14 -15.05
CA SER A 338 -13.41 -4.38 -14.29
C SER A 338 -13.80 -4.16 -12.83
N GLU A 339 -13.94 -2.92 -12.37
CA GLU A 339 -14.46 -2.65 -11.03
C GLU A 339 -15.99 -2.61 -11.09
N SER A 340 -16.64 -3.55 -10.41
CA SER A 340 -18.10 -3.69 -10.45
C SER A 340 -18.81 -2.59 -9.66
N ALA A 341 -18.19 -2.06 -8.61
CA ALA A 341 -18.81 -1.03 -7.77
C ALA A 341 -19.20 0.20 -8.58
N TYR A 342 -18.28 0.76 -9.38
CA TYR A 342 -18.56 1.93 -10.22
C TYR A 342 -19.70 1.69 -11.21
N ARG A 343 -19.80 0.47 -11.77
CA ARG A 343 -20.87 0.10 -12.69
C ARG A 343 -22.23 -0.02 -12.00
N VAL A 344 -22.25 -0.56 -10.77
CA VAL A 344 -23.48 -0.65 -9.98
C VAL A 344 -24.01 0.75 -9.69
N ASP A 345 -23.15 1.66 -9.23
CA ASP A 345 -23.57 3.01 -8.88
C ASP A 345 -24.00 3.82 -10.11
N LEU A 346 -23.26 3.70 -11.22
CA LEU A 346 -23.61 4.34 -12.47
C LEU A 346 -24.92 3.82 -13.07
N ALA A 347 -25.15 2.50 -13.01
CA ALA A 347 -26.41 1.90 -13.46
C ALA A 347 -27.60 2.40 -12.63
N ALA A 348 -27.42 2.54 -11.32
CA ALA A 348 -28.45 3.04 -10.41
C ALA A 348 -28.81 4.50 -10.72
N LEU A 349 -27.82 5.37 -10.97
CA LEU A 349 -28.07 6.77 -11.37
C LEU A 349 -28.81 6.85 -12.70
N TYR A 350 -28.32 6.17 -13.74
CA TYR A 350 -28.99 6.14 -15.04
C TYR A 350 -30.44 5.62 -14.94
N ALA A 351 -30.69 4.60 -14.13
CA ALA A 351 -32.04 4.08 -13.94
C ALA A 351 -32.97 5.12 -13.28
N ARG A 352 -32.49 5.83 -12.25
CA ARG A 352 -33.25 6.88 -11.54
C ARG A 352 -33.55 8.08 -12.41
N HIS A 353 -32.63 8.46 -13.29
CA HIS A 353 -32.79 9.57 -14.23
C HIS A 353 -33.54 9.18 -15.52
N GLY A 354 -34.10 7.96 -15.59
CA GLY A 354 -34.86 7.49 -16.75
C GLY A 354 -34.01 7.16 -17.99
N GLN A 355 -32.68 7.14 -17.85
CA GLN A 355 -31.72 6.78 -18.91
C GLN A 355 -31.61 5.25 -19.06
N THR A 356 -32.74 4.57 -19.29
CA THR A 356 -32.80 3.11 -19.14
C THR A 356 -31.86 2.34 -20.06
N GLU A 357 -31.64 2.81 -21.30
CA GLU A 357 -30.71 2.13 -22.22
C GLU A 357 -29.28 2.10 -21.67
N LYS A 358 -28.81 3.22 -21.11
CA LYS A 358 -27.47 3.28 -20.49
C LYS A 358 -27.40 2.43 -19.22
N ALA A 359 -28.47 2.40 -18.43
CA ALA A 359 -28.55 1.54 -17.25
C ALA A 359 -28.42 0.06 -17.63
N LEU A 360 -29.14 -0.38 -18.68
CA LEU A 360 -29.08 -1.76 -19.19
C LEU A 360 -27.70 -2.11 -19.73
N GLU A 361 -27.00 -1.18 -20.40
CA GLU A 361 -25.62 -1.39 -20.86
C GLU A 361 -24.69 -1.74 -19.68
N GLN A 362 -24.81 -1.02 -18.56
CA GLN A 362 -24.01 -1.28 -17.37
C GLN A 362 -24.41 -2.60 -16.70
N ILE A 363 -25.71 -2.93 -16.64
CA ILE A 363 -26.21 -4.22 -16.12
C ILE A 363 -25.66 -5.39 -16.95
N ASP A 364 -25.65 -5.28 -18.29
CA ASP A 364 -25.10 -6.32 -19.15
C ASP A 364 -23.58 -6.50 -18.97
N ALA A 365 -22.86 -5.41 -18.71
CA ALA A 365 -21.45 -5.50 -18.34
C ALA A 365 -21.27 -6.22 -16.99
N LEU A 366 -22.10 -5.91 -15.98
CA LEU A 366 -22.10 -6.58 -14.69
C LEU A 366 -22.40 -8.08 -14.82
N ARG A 367 -23.35 -8.48 -15.67
CA ARG A 367 -23.65 -9.90 -15.97
C ARG A 367 -22.42 -10.64 -16.51
N ARG A 368 -21.66 -10.02 -17.41
CA ARG A 368 -20.40 -10.60 -17.94
C ARG A 368 -19.31 -10.76 -16.87
N MET A 369 -19.36 -9.95 -15.81
CA MET A 369 -18.42 -9.98 -14.68
C MET A 369 -18.90 -10.88 -13.52
N ASN A 370 -20.13 -11.39 -13.59
CA ASN A 370 -20.77 -12.12 -12.51
C ASN A 370 -20.25 -13.55 -12.40
N LEU A 371 -19.16 -13.72 -11.64
CA LEU A 371 -18.58 -15.03 -11.34
C LEU A 371 -19.28 -15.63 -10.10
N ALA A 372 -19.79 -16.86 -10.25
CA ALA A 372 -20.43 -17.63 -9.18
C ALA A 372 -21.62 -16.91 -8.50
N GLY A 373 -22.36 -16.07 -9.24
CA GLY A 373 -23.55 -15.39 -8.73
C GLY A 373 -23.27 -14.26 -7.72
N ARG A 374 -22.02 -13.80 -7.61
CA ARG A 374 -21.63 -12.76 -6.64
C ARG A 374 -22.41 -11.46 -6.80
N LEU A 375 -22.85 -11.13 -8.02
CA LEU A 375 -23.54 -9.88 -8.35
C LEU A 375 -25.06 -10.04 -8.52
N ASP A 376 -25.63 -11.25 -8.32
CA ASP A 376 -27.05 -11.55 -8.61
C ASP A 376 -28.01 -10.58 -7.93
N LYS A 377 -27.79 -10.32 -6.63
CA LYS A 377 -28.62 -9.42 -5.84
C LYS A 377 -28.59 -7.99 -6.37
N GLN A 378 -27.40 -7.50 -6.73
CA GLN A 378 -27.22 -6.13 -7.23
C GLN A 378 -27.85 -5.98 -8.61
N ILE A 379 -27.64 -6.96 -9.49
CA ILE A 379 -28.23 -6.98 -10.84
C ILE A 379 -29.75 -6.97 -10.76
N ALA A 380 -30.36 -7.82 -9.93
CA ALA A 380 -31.82 -7.87 -9.78
C ALA A 380 -32.41 -6.54 -9.28
N VAL A 381 -31.73 -5.85 -8.35
CA VAL A 381 -32.16 -4.52 -7.88
C VAL A 381 -32.09 -3.49 -9.01
N LEU A 382 -31.00 -3.49 -9.80
CA LEU A 382 -30.82 -2.55 -10.90
C LEU A 382 -31.83 -2.79 -12.03
N GLU A 383 -32.19 -4.03 -12.32
CA GLU A 383 -33.25 -4.38 -13.28
C GLU A 383 -34.60 -3.82 -12.85
N GLY A 384 -34.97 -3.99 -11.58
CA GLY A 384 -36.19 -3.40 -11.03
C GLY A 384 -36.21 -1.87 -11.14
N LEU A 385 -35.09 -1.21 -10.85
CA LEU A 385 -34.97 0.25 -11.01
C LEU A 385 -35.10 0.68 -12.47
N ALA A 386 -34.49 -0.06 -13.40
CA ALA A 386 -34.56 0.22 -14.84
C ALA A 386 -35.98 0.06 -15.40
N GLU A 387 -36.76 -0.92 -14.93
CA GLU A 387 -38.16 -1.13 -15.31
C GLU A 387 -39.08 -0.02 -14.79
N GLN A 388 -38.86 0.43 -13.55
CA GLN A 388 -39.59 1.56 -12.97
C GLN A 388 -39.32 2.86 -13.75
N GLY A 389 -38.05 3.12 -14.10
CA GLY A 389 -37.66 4.26 -14.93
C GLY A 389 -38.38 4.30 -16.28
N LYS A 390 -38.51 3.15 -16.98
CA LYS A 390 -39.26 3.06 -18.26
C LYS A 390 -40.72 3.49 -18.15
N THR A 391 -41.33 3.24 -16.99
CA THR A 391 -42.75 3.51 -16.77
C THR A 391 -42.99 5.00 -16.49
N SER A 392 -42.03 5.67 -15.84
CA SER A 392 -42.10 7.10 -15.54
C SER A 392 -41.86 8.01 -16.75
N THR A 393 -41.07 7.58 -17.74
CA THR A 393 -40.79 8.37 -18.96
C THR A 393 -41.90 8.29 -20.02
N ARG A 394 -42.88 7.38 -19.84
CA ARG A 394 -44.03 7.20 -20.76
C ARG A 394 -45.30 7.95 -20.34
N GLN A 395 -45.30 8.56 -19.15
CA GLN A 395 -46.32 9.51 -18.68
C GLN A 395 -45.79 10.93 -18.90
#